data_AF-A0A7C2E6W9-F1
#
_entry.id   AF-A0A7C2E6W9-F1
#
_cell.length_a   1.000
_cell.length_b   1.000
_cell.length_c   1.000
_cell.angle_alpha   90.00
_cell.angle_beta   90.00
_cell.angle_gamma   90.00
#
_symmetry.space_group_name_H-M   'P 1'
#
loop_
_entity.id
_entity.type
_entity.pdbx_description
1 polymer ?
#
loop_
_entity_poly.entity_id
_entity_poly.type
_entity_poly.pdbx_seq_one_letter_code
_entity_poly.pdbx_strand_id
1 'polypeptide(L)'
;MFAHSIDGSPLERALRARLPADVVRVDLASRLLYSTDASIYQILPLAVVTPRDIEEAALALAAAAEVGAPVVPRGGGTGLTGGALGAALVLDFSRHMDRVLAVEPDGRWARVQPGVRLAQLNAAAAPFGLRFGPDPATLQQCTLGGMIGNNACGARSVLYGKTADHVRRLTALLPDGATIVTGPTPRQALDDVPGREGDLLRAVHRVLDPHRDLVRSRYPRIPRRVSGYNLDAWVAG
;
A
#
# COMPACT_ATOMS: atom_id res chain seq x y z
N MET A 1 -11.97 -16.58 -24.63
CA MET A 1 -10.62 -17.04 -24.24
C MET A 1 -10.24 -16.31 -22.96
N PHE A 2 -10.33 -16.81 -21.73
CA PHE A 2 -10.81 -18.06 -21.16
C PHE A 2 -11.20 -17.71 -19.70
N ALA A 3 -12.48 -17.54 -19.40
CA ALA A 3 -12.94 -17.51 -18.02
C ALA A 3 -12.91 -18.96 -17.51
N HIS A 4 -11.73 -19.49 -17.19
CA HIS A 4 -11.69 -20.75 -16.45
C HIS A 4 -12.37 -20.46 -15.11
N SER A 5 -13.44 -21.22 -14.85
CA SER A 5 -13.91 -21.40 -13.48
C SER A 5 -12.68 -21.79 -12.65
N ILE A 6 -12.50 -21.04 -11.57
CA ILE A 6 -11.46 -21.33 -10.58
C ILE A 6 -12.04 -22.16 -9.43
N ASP A 7 -13.25 -22.68 -9.60
CA ASP A 7 -13.94 -23.48 -8.59
C ASP A 7 -13.10 -24.71 -8.29
N GLY A 8 -12.67 -24.83 -7.04
CA GLY A 8 -11.73 -25.87 -6.63
C GLY A 8 -10.31 -25.66 -7.13
N SER A 9 -9.88 -24.43 -7.44
CA SER A 9 -8.47 -24.13 -7.66
C SER A 9 -7.64 -24.37 -6.38
N PRO A 10 -6.32 -24.65 -6.50
CA PRO A 10 -5.45 -24.75 -5.33
C PRO A 10 -5.52 -23.49 -4.44
N LEU A 11 -5.54 -22.31 -5.06
CA LEU A 11 -5.64 -21.04 -4.34
C LEU A 11 -6.97 -20.92 -3.57
N GLU A 12 -8.10 -21.24 -4.19
CA GLU A 12 -9.39 -21.19 -3.50
C GLU A 12 -9.43 -22.12 -2.30
N ARG A 13 -8.96 -23.36 -2.44
CA ARG A 13 -8.90 -24.31 -1.32
C ARG A 13 -8.02 -23.80 -0.19
N ALA A 14 -6.84 -23.28 -0.52
CA ALA A 14 -5.89 -22.74 0.45
C ALA A 14 -6.47 -21.53 1.20
N LEU A 15 -7.22 -20.66 0.51
CA LEU A 15 -7.91 -19.52 1.11
C LEU A 15 -9.05 -19.97 2.03
N ARG A 16 -9.95 -20.83 1.55
CA ARG A 16 -11.11 -21.30 2.31
C ARG A 16 -10.74 -22.14 3.54
N ALA A 17 -9.57 -22.77 3.53
CA ALA A 17 -9.06 -23.50 4.69
C ALA A 17 -8.63 -22.58 5.86
N ARG A 18 -8.36 -21.29 5.57
CA ARG A 18 -7.77 -20.35 6.53
C ARG A 18 -8.67 -19.16 6.85
N LEU A 19 -9.53 -18.78 5.90
CA LEU A 19 -10.31 -17.55 5.97
C LEU A 19 -11.82 -17.84 5.99
N PRO A 20 -12.59 -17.01 6.70
CA PRO A 20 -14.04 -17.01 6.62
C PRO A 20 -14.55 -16.85 5.19
N ALA A 21 -15.63 -17.56 4.85
CA ALA A 21 -16.18 -17.54 3.49
C ALA A 21 -16.64 -16.15 3.05
N ASP A 22 -17.06 -15.29 3.98
CA ASP A 22 -17.58 -13.95 3.72
C ASP A 22 -16.48 -12.92 3.38
N VAL A 23 -15.19 -13.24 3.57
CA VAL A 23 -14.08 -12.37 3.13
C VAL A 23 -13.39 -12.86 1.86
N VAL A 24 -13.69 -14.09 1.39
CA VAL A 24 -13.14 -14.67 0.16
C VAL A 24 -14.13 -14.54 -1.00
N ARG A 25 -13.68 -14.08 -2.16
CA ARG A 25 -14.48 -13.93 -3.37
C ARG A 25 -13.78 -14.56 -4.57
N VAL A 26 -14.44 -15.55 -5.16
CA VAL A 26 -13.92 -16.33 -6.30
C VAL A 26 -14.91 -16.41 -7.46
N ASP A 27 -16.16 -16.00 -7.22
CA ASP A 27 -17.17 -15.95 -8.27
C ASP A 27 -16.80 -14.91 -9.34
N LEU A 28 -17.28 -15.15 -10.56
CA LEU A 28 -16.94 -14.32 -11.71
C LEU A 28 -17.41 -12.87 -11.54
N ALA A 29 -18.59 -12.64 -10.94
CA ALA A 29 -19.13 -11.30 -10.77
C ALA A 29 -18.22 -10.46 -9.85
N SER A 30 -17.84 -11.00 -8.69
CA SER A 30 -16.87 -10.36 -7.81
C SER A 30 -15.55 -10.11 -8.51
N ARG A 31 -14.97 -11.10 -9.19
CA ARG A 31 -13.68 -10.93 -9.89
C ARG A 31 -13.74 -9.86 -10.98
N LEU A 32 -14.86 -9.73 -11.70
CA LEU A 32 -15.07 -8.68 -12.69
C LEU A 32 -15.08 -7.28 -12.06
N LEU A 33 -15.67 -7.11 -10.88
CA LEU A 33 -15.63 -5.82 -10.14
C LEU A 33 -14.21 -5.37 -9.81
N TYR A 34 -13.28 -6.32 -9.67
CA TYR A 34 -11.87 -6.06 -9.38
C TYR A 34 -10.97 -6.20 -10.62
N SER A 35 -11.55 -6.39 -11.81
CA SER A 35 -10.78 -6.58 -13.05
C SER A 35 -10.32 -5.27 -13.69
N THR A 36 -10.83 -4.13 -13.23
CA THR A 36 -10.48 -2.80 -13.71
C THR A 36 -10.06 -1.88 -12.55
N ASP A 37 -9.25 -0.90 -12.90
CA ASP A 37 -8.98 0.30 -12.10
C ASP A 37 -9.26 1.52 -12.99
N ALA A 38 -8.82 2.72 -12.62
CA ALA A 38 -9.05 3.90 -13.45
C ALA A 38 -8.13 3.98 -14.69
N SER A 39 -7.28 2.98 -14.94
CA SER A 39 -6.48 2.88 -16.15
C SER A 39 -7.27 2.34 -17.35
N ILE A 40 -6.59 2.17 -18.48
CA ILE A 40 -7.15 1.57 -19.70
C ILE A 40 -7.10 0.03 -19.68
N TYR A 41 -6.53 -0.57 -18.64
CA TYR A 41 -6.27 -2.01 -18.58
C TYR A 41 -7.43 -2.77 -17.93
N GLN A 42 -7.61 -4.02 -18.34
CA GLN A 42 -8.51 -4.96 -17.70
C GLN A 42 -7.79 -6.30 -17.53
N ILE A 43 -7.66 -6.76 -16.29
CA ILE A 43 -7.03 -8.04 -15.94
C ILE A 43 -7.89 -8.73 -14.90
N LEU A 44 -8.43 -9.90 -15.24
CA LEU A 44 -9.27 -10.67 -14.32
C LEU A 44 -8.40 -11.27 -13.19
N PRO A 45 -8.67 -10.96 -11.91
CA PRO A 45 -7.92 -11.54 -10.80
C PRO A 45 -8.18 -13.04 -10.64
N LEU A 46 -7.28 -13.73 -9.96
CA LEU A 46 -7.48 -15.12 -9.55
C LEU A 46 -8.53 -15.18 -8.45
N ALA A 47 -8.39 -14.40 -7.39
CA ALA A 47 -9.36 -14.31 -6.31
C ALA A 47 -9.29 -12.92 -5.68
N VAL A 48 -10.29 -12.57 -4.88
CA VAL A 48 -10.27 -11.34 -4.09
C VAL A 48 -10.50 -11.70 -2.63
N VAL A 49 -9.72 -11.12 -1.74
CA VAL A 49 -9.94 -11.17 -0.30
C VAL A 49 -10.10 -9.76 0.24
N THR A 50 -11.13 -9.55 1.05
CA THR A 50 -11.37 -8.29 1.77
C THR A 50 -11.08 -8.54 3.26
N PRO A 51 -9.83 -8.47 3.72
CA PRO A 51 -9.48 -8.81 5.10
C PRO A 51 -10.02 -7.76 6.07
N ARG A 52 -10.39 -8.20 7.28
CA ARG A 52 -10.92 -7.34 8.36
C ARG A 52 -9.82 -6.78 9.25
N ASP A 53 -8.68 -7.45 9.29
CA ASP A 53 -7.50 -7.10 10.08
C ASP A 53 -6.20 -7.60 9.43
N ILE A 54 -5.08 -7.39 10.11
CA ILE A 54 -3.76 -7.76 9.60
C ILE A 54 -3.54 -9.27 9.65
N GLU A 55 -4.20 -9.96 10.59
CA GLU A 55 -4.14 -11.40 10.76
C GLU A 55 -4.81 -12.12 9.58
N GLU A 56 -6.00 -11.69 9.15
CA GLU A 56 -6.65 -12.21 7.94
C GLU A 56 -5.83 -11.90 6.68
N ALA A 57 -5.21 -10.72 6.60
CA ALA A 57 -4.32 -10.39 5.49
C ALA A 57 -3.09 -11.33 5.46
N ALA A 58 -2.51 -11.65 6.62
CA ALA A 58 -1.39 -12.59 6.74
C ALA A 58 -1.80 -14.03 6.35
N LEU A 59 -2.98 -14.48 6.74
CA LEU A 59 -3.53 -15.77 6.32
C LEU A 59 -3.75 -15.84 4.80
N ALA A 60 -4.21 -14.75 4.19
CA ALA A 60 -4.35 -14.65 2.74
C ALA A 60 -2.99 -14.71 2.02
N LEU A 61 -1.97 -14.02 2.53
CA LEU A 61 -0.61 -14.11 2.01
C LEU A 61 -0.04 -15.52 2.14
N ALA A 62 -0.23 -16.18 3.28
CA ALA A 62 0.24 -17.55 3.49
C ALA A 62 -0.44 -18.53 2.51
N ALA A 63 -1.75 -18.39 2.27
CA ALA A 63 -2.47 -19.19 1.29
C ALA A 63 -1.95 -18.97 -0.14
N ALA A 64 -1.66 -17.72 -0.52
CA ALA A 64 -1.09 -17.40 -1.83
C ALA A 64 0.34 -17.97 -1.97
N ALA A 65 1.17 -17.84 -0.94
CA ALA A 65 2.54 -18.35 -0.91
C ALA A 65 2.59 -19.88 -1.05
N GLU A 66 1.67 -20.61 -0.39
CA GLU A 66 1.57 -22.08 -0.47
C GLU A 66 1.46 -22.58 -1.92
N VAL A 67 0.76 -21.84 -2.77
CA VAL A 67 0.48 -22.22 -4.16
C VAL A 67 1.25 -21.39 -5.19
N GLY A 68 2.16 -20.52 -4.74
CA GLY A 68 2.93 -19.62 -5.61
C GLY A 68 2.09 -18.59 -6.36
N ALA A 69 0.92 -18.20 -5.83
CA ALA A 69 0.07 -17.19 -6.44
C ALA A 69 0.62 -15.76 -6.21
N PRO A 70 0.72 -14.91 -7.25
CA PRO A 70 1.04 -13.50 -7.07
C PRO A 70 -0.03 -12.80 -6.23
N VAL A 71 0.36 -11.73 -5.53
CA VAL A 71 -0.55 -10.93 -4.70
C VAL A 71 -0.49 -9.46 -5.12
N VAL A 72 -1.64 -8.81 -5.21
CA VAL A 72 -1.78 -7.38 -5.49
C VAL A 72 -2.59 -6.72 -4.38
N PRO A 73 -2.01 -5.82 -3.57
CA PRO A 73 -2.79 -5.02 -2.64
C PRO A 73 -3.62 -3.99 -3.39
N ARG A 74 -4.84 -3.74 -2.93
CA ARG A 74 -5.78 -2.80 -3.53
C ARG A 74 -6.45 -1.95 -2.46
N GLY A 75 -6.61 -0.67 -2.81
CA GLY A 75 -7.48 0.27 -2.12
C GLY A 75 -8.63 0.70 -3.02
N GLY A 76 -8.85 2.01 -3.18
CA GLY A 76 -9.97 2.53 -3.97
C GLY A 76 -9.96 2.28 -5.49
N GLY A 77 -8.92 1.62 -6.04
CA GLY A 77 -8.87 1.33 -7.48
C GLY A 77 -8.78 2.55 -8.39
N THR A 78 -8.33 3.70 -7.89
CA THR A 78 -8.31 4.99 -8.62
C THR A 78 -7.02 5.25 -9.38
N GLY A 79 -6.08 4.30 -9.39
CA GLY A 79 -4.81 4.42 -10.11
C GLY A 79 -5.01 4.38 -11.62
N LEU A 80 -4.15 5.08 -12.36
CA LEU A 80 -4.23 5.19 -13.83
C LEU A 80 -3.20 4.30 -14.55
N THR A 81 -2.45 3.47 -13.82
CA THR A 81 -1.29 2.73 -14.34
C THR A 81 -1.45 1.21 -14.32
N GLY A 82 -2.61 0.69 -13.89
CA GLY A 82 -2.83 -0.75 -13.73
C GLY A 82 -2.21 -1.34 -12.47
N GLY A 83 -1.64 -0.53 -11.57
CA GLY A 83 -0.95 -0.99 -10.37
C GLY A 83 -1.84 -1.69 -9.33
N ALA A 84 -3.16 -1.60 -9.49
CA ALA A 84 -4.14 -2.29 -8.64
C ALA A 84 -4.75 -3.53 -9.33
N LEU A 85 -4.14 -4.01 -10.43
CA LEU A 85 -4.61 -5.11 -11.26
C LEU A 85 -3.57 -6.24 -11.33
N GLY A 86 -4.04 -7.45 -11.61
CA GLY A 86 -3.16 -8.58 -11.91
C GLY A 86 -3.93 -9.90 -11.97
N ALA A 87 -3.40 -10.86 -12.71
CA ALA A 87 -3.83 -12.27 -12.65
C ALA A 87 -3.29 -12.89 -11.34
N ALA A 88 -3.80 -12.38 -10.22
CA ALA A 88 -3.24 -12.51 -8.88
C ALA A 88 -4.38 -12.65 -7.84
N LEU A 89 -4.01 -12.99 -6.60
CA LEU A 89 -4.87 -12.72 -5.45
C LEU A 89 -4.88 -11.20 -5.19
N VAL A 90 -6.06 -10.58 -5.27
CA VAL A 90 -6.24 -9.17 -4.89
C VAL A 90 -6.60 -9.08 -3.41
N LEU A 91 -5.87 -8.29 -2.64
CA LEU A 91 -6.20 -7.97 -1.24
C LEU A 91 -6.80 -6.57 -1.16
N ASP A 92 -8.11 -6.46 -1.00
CA ASP A 92 -8.81 -5.17 -0.91
C ASP A 92 -9.01 -4.73 0.54
N PHE A 93 -8.23 -3.74 0.94
CA PHE A 93 -8.26 -3.17 2.28
C PHE A 93 -9.35 -2.12 2.48
N SER A 94 -9.97 -1.63 1.40
CA SER A 94 -10.91 -0.51 1.45
C SER A 94 -12.26 -0.83 2.07
N ARG A 95 -12.60 -2.12 2.17
CA ARG A 95 -13.92 -2.58 2.64
C ARG A 95 -14.06 -2.67 4.15
N HIS A 96 -13.02 -3.14 4.85
CA HIS A 96 -13.10 -3.44 6.28
C HIS A 96 -11.98 -2.82 7.12
N MET A 97 -10.85 -2.45 6.49
CA MET A 97 -9.74 -1.78 7.16
C MET A 97 -9.75 -0.28 6.85
N ASP A 98 -10.87 0.39 7.08
CA ASP A 98 -11.14 1.77 6.68
C ASP A 98 -11.41 2.73 7.85
N ARG A 99 -10.88 2.44 9.05
CA ARG A 99 -11.08 3.29 10.24
C ARG A 99 -9.96 4.32 10.46
N VAL A 100 -10.37 5.54 10.81
CA VAL A 100 -9.50 6.53 11.45
C VAL A 100 -9.39 6.14 12.93
N LEU A 101 -8.19 5.73 13.36
CA LEU A 101 -7.95 5.18 14.69
C LEU A 101 -7.64 6.25 15.74
N ALA A 102 -7.01 7.36 15.32
CA ALA A 102 -6.75 8.51 16.17
C ALA A 102 -6.50 9.76 15.32
N VAL A 103 -6.91 10.92 15.83
CA VAL A 103 -6.49 12.25 15.36
C VAL A 103 -5.95 12.98 16.58
N GLU A 104 -4.71 13.45 16.50
CA GLU A 104 -4.02 14.13 17.58
C GLU A 104 -3.70 15.56 17.12
N PRO A 105 -4.48 16.57 17.60
CA PRO A 105 -4.41 17.92 17.09
C PRO A 105 -3.09 18.65 17.36
N ASP A 106 -2.51 18.48 18.54
CA ASP A 106 -1.40 19.29 19.00
C ASP A 106 -0.10 18.88 18.30
N GLY A 107 0.16 17.58 18.24
CA GLY A 107 1.24 16.96 17.49
C GLY A 107 0.97 16.81 15.99
N ARG A 108 -0.23 17.19 15.53
CA ARG A 108 -0.65 17.24 14.12
C ARG A 108 -0.42 15.94 13.38
N TRP A 109 -0.90 14.83 13.93
CA TRP A 109 -0.82 13.52 13.29
C TRP A 109 -2.13 12.75 13.42
N ALA A 110 -2.31 11.77 12.54
CA ALA A 110 -3.42 10.83 12.62
C ALA A 110 -2.90 9.41 12.42
N ARG A 111 -3.55 8.44 13.07
CA ARG A 111 -3.32 7.01 12.84
C ARG A 111 -4.54 6.44 12.16
N VAL A 112 -4.34 5.77 11.03
CA VAL A 112 -5.42 5.30 10.16
C VAL A 112 -5.13 3.89 9.68
N GLN A 113 -6.19 3.13 9.40
CA GLN A 113 -6.08 1.89 8.63
C GLN A 113 -5.89 2.20 7.12
N PRO A 114 -5.30 1.29 6.34
CA PRO A 114 -4.91 1.58 4.95
C PRO A 114 -6.10 1.87 4.01
N GLY A 115 -7.29 1.36 4.31
CA GLY A 115 -8.52 1.55 3.54
C GLY A 115 -9.22 2.89 3.77
N VAL A 116 -8.77 3.72 4.73
CA VAL A 116 -9.39 5.04 4.98
C VAL A 116 -9.33 5.89 3.71
N ARG A 117 -10.45 6.48 3.31
CA ARG A 117 -10.50 7.43 2.19
C ARG A 117 -9.98 8.80 2.62
N LEU A 118 -9.33 9.53 1.73
CA LEU A 118 -8.79 10.86 2.06
C LEU A 118 -9.87 11.82 2.58
N ALA A 119 -11.06 11.81 1.96
CA ALA A 119 -12.20 12.60 2.42
C ALA A 119 -12.57 12.31 3.89
N GLN A 120 -12.52 11.04 4.30
CA GLN A 120 -12.86 10.61 5.65
C GLN A 120 -11.84 11.08 6.67
N LEU A 121 -10.53 11.01 6.36
CA LEU A 121 -9.49 11.56 7.22
C LEU A 121 -9.66 13.07 7.38
N ASN A 122 -9.91 13.79 6.27
CA ASN A 122 -10.11 15.24 6.32
C ASN A 122 -11.37 15.62 7.11
N ALA A 123 -12.46 14.87 6.98
CA ALA A 123 -13.67 15.08 7.78
C ALA A 123 -13.41 14.88 9.28
N ALA A 124 -12.63 13.87 9.66
CA ALA A 124 -12.26 13.61 11.05
C ALA A 124 -11.31 14.69 11.62
N ALA A 125 -10.46 15.30 10.78
CA ALA A 125 -9.51 16.34 11.17
C ALA A 125 -10.11 17.75 11.19
N ALA A 126 -11.21 17.98 10.45
CA ALA A 126 -11.82 19.29 10.27
C ALA A 126 -12.23 20.00 11.59
N PRO A 127 -12.78 19.32 12.63
CA PRO A 127 -13.11 19.96 13.90
C PRO A 127 -11.91 20.61 14.61
N PHE A 128 -10.70 20.19 14.27
CA PHE A 128 -9.44 20.70 14.84
C PHE A 128 -8.76 21.74 13.95
N GLY A 129 -9.41 22.18 12.85
CA GLY A 129 -8.80 23.07 11.87
C GLY A 129 -7.64 22.43 11.10
N LEU A 130 -7.58 21.10 11.05
CA LEU A 130 -6.53 20.34 10.39
C LEU A 130 -7.02 19.68 9.09
N ARG A 131 -6.08 19.43 8.18
CA ARG A 131 -6.29 18.59 7.00
C ARG A 131 -5.00 17.86 6.62
N PHE A 132 -5.15 16.77 5.89
CA PHE A 132 -4.02 16.12 5.23
C PHE A 132 -3.57 16.95 4.01
N GLY A 133 -2.26 17.10 3.82
CA GLY A 133 -1.69 18.02 2.84
C GLY A 133 -1.96 17.63 1.38
N PRO A 134 -1.53 16.44 0.92
CA PRO A 134 -1.77 15.95 -0.43
C PRO A 134 -3.26 15.88 -0.78
N ASP A 135 -3.63 16.43 -1.94
CA ASP A 135 -5.03 16.62 -2.36
C ASP A 135 -5.34 16.06 -3.77
N PRO A 136 -5.16 14.74 -4.02
CA PRO A 136 -5.58 14.12 -5.28
C PRO A 136 -7.06 14.37 -5.59
N ALA A 137 -7.39 14.56 -6.87
CA ALA A 137 -8.76 14.84 -7.31
C ALA A 137 -9.76 13.73 -6.94
N THR A 138 -9.27 12.49 -6.78
CA THR A 138 -10.06 11.31 -6.42
C THR A 138 -10.25 11.14 -4.91
N LEU A 139 -10.15 12.21 -4.12
CA LEU A 139 -10.16 12.15 -2.63
C LEU A 139 -11.38 11.42 -2.02
N GLN A 140 -12.49 11.34 -2.76
CA GLN A 140 -13.70 10.64 -2.34
C GLN A 140 -13.59 9.12 -2.48
N GLN A 141 -12.62 8.61 -3.24
CA GLN A 141 -12.43 7.19 -3.53
C GLN A 141 -11.02 6.70 -3.16
N CYS A 142 -9.97 7.51 -3.33
CA CYS A 142 -8.61 7.08 -3.05
C CYS A 142 -8.40 6.87 -1.54
N THR A 143 -7.79 5.75 -1.23
CA THR A 143 -7.47 5.33 0.14
C THR A 143 -6.06 5.74 0.52
N LEU A 144 -5.78 5.98 1.80
CA LEU A 144 -4.45 6.37 2.29
C LEU A 144 -3.39 5.30 1.97
N GLY A 145 -3.71 4.00 2.04
CA GLY A 145 -2.80 2.93 1.63
C GLY A 145 -2.42 3.01 0.15
N GLY A 146 -3.41 3.24 -0.72
CA GLY A 146 -3.17 3.51 -2.15
C GLY A 146 -2.36 4.79 -2.41
N MET A 147 -2.60 5.85 -1.64
CA MET A 147 -1.81 7.08 -1.72
C MET A 147 -0.35 6.84 -1.33
N ILE A 148 -0.09 6.03 -0.31
CA ILE A 148 1.27 5.63 0.11
C ILE A 148 1.93 4.80 -1.00
N GLY A 149 1.25 3.77 -1.51
CA GLY A 149 1.78 2.87 -2.54
C GLY A 149 2.11 3.57 -3.86
N ASN A 150 1.36 4.61 -4.23
CA ASN A 150 1.60 5.39 -5.45
C ASN A 150 2.38 6.70 -5.20
N ASN A 151 2.80 6.96 -3.96
CA ASN A 151 3.38 8.24 -3.54
C ASN A 151 2.57 9.45 -4.07
N ALA A 152 1.24 9.37 -3.90
CA ALA A 152 0.30 10.26 -4.54
C ALA A 152 0.52 11.73 -4.14
N CYS A 153 0.04 12.63 -4.98
CA CYS A 153 0.07 14.06 -4.73
C CYS A 153 -1.14 14.70 -5.39
N GLY A 154 -1.36 15.98 -5.12
CA GLY A 154 -2.48 16.72 -5.70
C GLY A 154 -2.07 18.01 -6.39
N ALA A 155 -3.08 18.80 -6.79
CA ALA A 155 -2.88 20.06 -7.49
C ALA A 155 -2.04 21.05 -6.66
N ARG A 156 -2.11 20.96 -5.33
CA ARG A 156 -1.38 21.83 -4.41
C ARG A 156 -0.07 21.19 -3.91
N SER A 157 0.46 20.20 -4.61
CA SER A 157 1.71 19.51 -4.26
C SER A 157 2.95 20.42 -4.17
N VAL A 158 2.95 21.57 -4.84
CA VAL A 158 4.01 22.58 -4.67
C VAL A 158 4.03 23.15 -3.24
N LEU A 159 2.86 23.27 -2.61
CA LEU A 159 2.70 23.80 -1.25
C LEU A 159 2.74 22.70 -0.19
N TYR A 160 2.15 21.53 -0.48
CA TYR A 160 1.94 20.47 0.51
C TYR A 160 2.76 19.20 0.25
N GLY A 161 3.58 19.11 -0.79
CA GLY A 161 4.39 17.93 -1.06
C GLY A 161 3.60 16.70 -1.53
N LYS A 162 4.24 15.54 -1.43
CA LYS A 162 3.72 14.21 -1.83
C LYS A 162 3.41 13.36 -0.60
N THR A 163 2.64 12.28 -0.74
CA THR A 163 2.22 11.44 0.39
C THR A 163 3.38 10.97 1.26
N ALA A 164 4.51 10.57 0.68
CA ALA A 164 5.67 10.14 1.45
C ALA A 164 6.20 11.19 2.44
N ASP A 165 6.04 12.49 2.15
CA ASP A 165 6.48 13.58 3.04
C ASP A 165 5.61 13.69 4.32
N HIS A 166 4.47 13.00 4.35
CA HIS A 166 3.48 13.03 5.45
C HIS A 166 3.38 11.71 6.20
N VAL A 167 4.23 10.73 5.88
CA VAL A 167 4.24 9.42 6.55
C VAL A 167 5.29 9.43 7.66
N ARG A 168 4.84 9.37 8.92
CA ARG A 168 5.76 9.29 10.08
C ARG A 168 6.17 7.86 10.43
N ARG A 169 5.25 6.91 10.29
CA ARG A 169 5.45 5.51 10.66
C ARG A 169 4.45 4.62 9.92
N LEU A 170 4.85 3.40 9.60
CA LEU A 170 4.02 2.38 8.96
C LEU A 170 4.13 1.06 9.71
N THR A 171 3.01 0.39 9.93
CA THR A 171 2.99 -1.06 10.16
C THR A 171 2.83 -1.73 8.80
N ALA A 172 3.76 -2.59 8.43
CA ALA A 172 3.77 -3.27 7.13
C ALA A 172 3.81 -4.78 7.32
N LEU A 173 2.96 -5.48 6.57
CA LEU A 173 2.96 -6.93 6.45
C LEU A 173 3.84 -7.33 5.26
N LEU A 174 4.85 -8.16 5.51
CA LEU A 174 5.82 -8.59 4.52
C LEU A 174 5.37 -9.89 3.81
N PRO A 175 5.94 -10.23 2.64
CA PRO A 175 5.57 -11.43 1.89
C PRO A 175 5.75 -12.76 2.64
N ASP A 176 6.65 -12.79 3.63
CA ASP A 176 6.89 -13.95 4.50
C ASP A 176 5.89 -14.02 5.69
N GLY A 177 4.93 -13.09 5.75
CA GLY A 177 3.95 -12.98 6.83
C GLY A 177 4.46 -12.22 8.05
N ALA A 178 5.73 -11.78 8.08
CA ALA A 178 6.24 -10.99 9.18
C ALA A 178 5.65 -9.59 9.17
N THR A 179 5.33 -9.06 10.35
CA THR A 179 4.93 -7.66 10.51
C THR A 179 6.11 -6.85 11.00
N ILE A 180 6.40 -5.73 10.33
CA ILE A 180 7.38 -4.74 10.76
C ILE A 180 6.69 -3.41 11.08
N VAL A 181 7.32 -2.59 11.92
CA VAL A 181 6.85 -1.23 12.17
C VAL A 181 7.99 -0.25 11.93
N THR A 182 7.94 0.45 10.80
CA THR A 182 9.07 1.25 10.31
C THR A 182 8.75 2.73 10.16
N GLY A 183 9.78 3.58 10.23
CA GLY A 183 9.71 5.03 10.06
C GLY A 183 11.08 5.60 9.68
N PRO A 184 11.24 6.93 9.71
CA PRO A 184 12.54 7.56 9.48
C PRO A 184 13.59 7.06 10.47
N THR A 185 14.64 6.43 9.95
CA THR A 185 15.76 5.89 10.75
C THR A 185 17.06 6.55 10.30
N PRO A 186 17.76 7.29 11.18
CA PRO A 186 19.06 7.86 10.85
C PRO A 186 20.08 6.77 10.51
N ARG A 187 20.98 7.06 9.55
CA ARG A 187 21.99 6.08 9.11
C ARG A 187 22.86 5.57 10.26
N GLN A 188 23.16 6.43 11.23
CA GLN A 188 23.99 6.13 12.40
C GLN A 188 23.31 5.13 13.36
N ALA A 189 21.98 4.99 13.29
CA ALA A 189 21.21 4.10 14.16
C ALA A 189 20.87 2.75 13.47
N LEU A 190 21.30 2.53 12.22
CA LEU A 190 20.91 1.34 11.44
C LEU A 190 21.39 0.03 12.04
N ASP A 191 22.59 0.03 12.64
CA ASP A 191 23.18 -1.16 13.24
C ASP A 191 22.43 -1.56 14.53
N ASP A 192 21.79 -0.58 15.18
CA ASP A 192 21.03 -0.77 16.40
C ASP A 192 19.57 -1.20 16.14
N VAL A 193 19.08 -1.14 14.90
CA VAL A 193 17.71 -1.59 14.58
C VAL A 193 17.67 -3.12 14.56
N PRO A 194 16.91 -3.77 15.46
CA PRO A 194 16.88 -5.21 15.56
C PRO A 194 15.92 -5.83 14.53
N GLY A 195 16.09 -7.14 14.32
CA GLY A 195 15.13 -7.98 13.60
C GLY A 195 14.92 -7.61 12.14
N ARG A 196 13.74 -8.00 11.64
CA ARG A 196 13.41 -7.96 10.21
C ARG A 196 13.43 -6.55 9.62
N GLU A 197 13.03 -5.54 10.39
CA GLU A 197 13.13 -4.14 9.97
C GLU A 197 14.59 -3.75 9.72
N GLY A 198 15.46 -3.96 10.70
CA GLY A 198 16.87 -3.62 10.58
C GLY A 198 17.55 -4.34 9.41
N ASP A 199 17.21 -5.62 9.20
CA ASP A 199 17.74 -6.39 8.08
C ASP A 199 17.37 -5.78 6.73
N LEU A 200 16.13 -5.32 6.57
CA LEU A 200 15.66 -4.66 5.35
C LEU A 200 16.34 -3.29 5.17
N LEU A 201 16.42 -2.47 6.22
CA LEU A 201 17.08 -1.16 6.16
C LEU A 201 18.56 -1.31 5.78
N ARG A 202 19.28 -2.25 6.41
CA ARG A 202 20.67 -2.57 6.07
C ARG A 202 20.81 -3.12 4.64
N ALA A 203 19.85 -3.92 4.18
CA ALA A 203 19.86 -4.42 2.80
C ALA A 203 19.69 -3.29 1.77
N VAL A 204 18.79 -2.33 2.02
CA VAL A 204 18.65 -1.13 1.17
C VAL A 204 19.96 -0.36 1.09
N HIS A 205 20.61 -0.10 2.23
CA HIS A 205 21.91 0.58 2.24
C HIS A 205 23.01 -0.22 1.53
N ARG A 206 23.06 -1.54 1.72
CA ARG A 206 24.02 -2.41 1.02
C ARG A 206 23.88 -2.32 -0.51
N VAL A 207 22.66 -2.17 -1.02
CA VAL A 207 22.39 -2.00 -2.45
C VAL A 207 22.72 -0.58 -2.92
N LEU A 208 22.41 0.45 -2.13
CA LEU A 208 22.54 1.84 -2.56
C LEU A 208 23.92 2.45 -2.32
N ASP A 209 24.67 2.00 -1.31
CA ASP A 209 25.95 2.59 -0.92
C ASP A 209 27.00 2.56 -2.05
N PRO A 210 27.13 1.48 -2.86
CA PRO A 210 28.00 1.47 -4.04
C PRO A 210 27.60 2.45 -5.15
N HIS A 211 26.36 2.97 -5.12
CA HIS A 211 25.79 3.78 -6.19
C HIS A 211 25.44 5.21 -5.76
N ARG A 212 25.85 5.67 -4.57
CA ARG A 212 25.42 6.97 -4.01
C ARG A 212 25.75 8.15 -4.93
N ASP A 213 26.95 8.18 -5.48
CA ASP A 213 27.38 9.28 -6.36
C ASP A 213 26.63 9.28 -7.70
N LEU A 214 26.28 8.09 -8.20
CA LEU A 214 25.44 7.95 -9.39
C LEU A 214 24.02 8.45 -9.12
N VAL A 215 23.44 8.05 -7.98
CA VAL A 215 22.11 8.54 -7.56
C VAL A 215 22.13 10.07 -7.44
N ARG A 216 23.12 10.64 -6.73
CA ARG A 216 23.25 12.10 -6.56
C ARG A 216 23.43 12.86 -7.88
N SER A 217 24.20 12.30 -8.82
CA SER A 217 24.51 12.97 -10.08
C SER A 217 23.42 12.82 -11.14
N ARG A 218 22.59 11.77 -11.08
CA ARG A 218 21.56 11.48 -12.09
C ARG A 218 20.14 11.76 -11.64
N TYR A 219 19.86 11.85 -10.33
CA TYR A 219 18.50 12.10 -9.86
C TYR A 219 18.04 13.53 -10.23
N PRO A 220 16.86 13.67 -10.88
CA PRO A 220 16.35 14.98 -11.26
C PRO A 220 16.06 15.87 -10.05
N ARG A 221 16.50 17.13 -10.11
CA ARG A 221 16.20 18.16 -9.11
C ARG A 221 14.88 18.86 -9.42
N ILE A 222 13.79 18.11 -9.29
CA ILE A 222 12.43 18.64 -9.49
C ILE A 222 11.63 18.54 -8.19
N PRO A 223 10.78 19.53 -7.88
CA PRO A 223 10.05 19.58 -6.62
C PRO A 223 9.03 18.44 -6.47
N ARG A 224 8.54 17.89 -7.59
CA ARG A 224 7.54 16.82 -7.62
C ARG A 224 8.02 15.65 -8.44
N ARG A 225 8.39 14.56 -7.77
CA ARG A 225 8.73 13.28 -8.38
C ARG A 225 7.96 12.15 -7.73
N VAL A 226 7.16 11.48 -8.52
CA VAL A 226 6.28 10.36 -8.11
C VAL A 226 6.48 9.12 -8.98
N SER A 227 7.48 9.14 -9.89
CA SER A 227 7.89 8.00 -10.70
C SER A 227 9.12 7.32 -10.11
N GLY A 228 9.12 5.98 -10.16
CA GLY A 228 10.21 5.14 -9.67
C GLY A 228 10.40 5.18 -8.16
N TYR A 229 11.56 4.72 -7.70
CA TYR A 229 11.92 4.70 -6.28
C TYR A 229 12.52 6.04 -5.85
N ASN A 230 12.27 6.47 -4.61
CA ASN A 230 12.86 7.67 -4.02
C ASN A 230 14.28 7.40 -3.50
N LEU A 231 15.21 6.95 -4.35
CA LEU A 231 16.56 6.55 -3.89
C LEU A 231 17.40 7.73 -3.39
N ASP A 232 17.14 8.94 -3.89
CA ASP A 232 17.74 10.19 -3.40
C ASP A 232 17.51 10.40 -1.89
N ALA A 233 16.33 10.01 -1.38
CA ALA A 233 16.00 10.13 0.05
C ALA A 233 16.91 9.28 0.95
N TRP A 234 17.58 8.25 0.39
CA TRP A 234 18.49 7.36 1.12
C TRP A 234 19.97 7.77 0.99
N VAL A 235 20.29 8.69 0.08
CA VAL A 235 21.67 9.14 -0.18
C VAL A 235 21.90 10.62 0.14
N ALA A 236 20.83 11.37 0.42
CA ALA A 236 20.93 12.65 1.12
C ALA A 236 21.60 12.41 2.48
N GLY A 237 22.57 13.26 2.84
CA GLY A 237 23.40 13.10 4.04
C GLY A 237 22.56 13.17 5.31
#